data_AF-A0A931HGL9-F1
#
_entry.id   AF-A0A931HGL9-F1
#
_cell.length_a   1.000
_cell.length_b   1.000
_cell.length_c   1.000
_cell.angle_alpha   90.00
_cell.angle_beta   90.00
_cell.angle_gamma   90.00
#
_symmetry.space_group_name_H-M   'P 1'
#
loop_
_entity.id
_entity.type
_entity.pdbx_description
1 polymer ?
#
loop_
_entity_poly.entity_id
_entity_poly.type
_entity_poly.pdbx_seq_one_letter_code
_entity_poly.pdbx_strand_id
1 'polypeptide(L)'
;MKKKLMALSITLAACACQQEAPVQVPTTQELMADPNLLTDWEHKCNEGEFAHLPADQKQNFCFTTFEAARVNAAKAAGEASVKAFGGNTQ
;
A
#
# COMPACT_ATOMS: atom_id res chain seq x y z
N MET A 1 39.09 -16.11 -46.58
CA MET A 1 39.29 -15.30 -45.36
C MET A 1 37.93 -14.77 -44.89
N LYS A 2 37.55 -15.08 -43.64
CA LYS A 2 36.62 -14.38 -42.70
C LYS A 2 35.39 -13.65 -43.33
N LYS A 3 34.19 -14.26 -43.38
CA LYS A 3 33.12 -14.24 -42.35
C LYS A 3 32.87 -12.86 -41.70
N LYS A 4 31.91 -12.06 -42.21
CA LYS A 4 31.19 -10.92 -41.56
C LYS A 4 29.97 -10.61 -42.45
N LEU A 5 28.73 -10.39 -42.05
CA LEU A 5 28.04 -10.21 -40.77
C LEU A 5 26.56 -10.57 -41.06
N MET A 6 26.15 -11.78 -40.70
CA MET A 6 24.73 -12.07 -40.44
C MET A 6 24.53 -11.79 -38.95
N ALA A 7 23.76 -10.75 -38.60
CA ALA A 7 23.09 -10.58 -37.30
C ALA A 7 22.50 -9.17 -37.23
N LEU A 8 21.38 -8.95 -37.92
CA LEU A 8 20.57 -7.75 -37.70
C LEU A 8 19.10 -8.17 -37.67
N SER A 9 18.79 -9.04 -36.70
CA SER A 9 17.43 -9.51 -36.49
C SER A 9 17.27 -9.93 -35.03
N ILE A 10 16.27 -9.30 -34.39
CA ILE A 10 15.59 -9.70 -33.17
C ILE A 10 16.28 -9.27 -31.86
N THR A 11 16.45 -7.95 -31.69
CA THR A 11 16.28 -7.32 -30.36
C THR A 11 14.79 -7.06 -30.13
N LEU A 12 13.99 -8.12 -30.01
CA LEU A 12 12.63 -8.06 -29.46
C LEU A 12 12.44 -9.25 -28.51
N ALA A 13 13.34 -9.36 -27.53
CA ALA A 13 13.18 -10.22 -26.37
C ALA A 13 13.14 -9.33 -25.11
N ALA A 14 12.17 -8.41 -25.07
CA ALA A 14 11.82 -7.69 -23.86
C ALA A 14 10.30 -7.41 -23.81
N CYS A 15 9.49 -8.37 -24.28
CA CYS A 15 8.21 -8.64 -23.63
C CYS A 15 8.42 -9.86 -22.72
N ALA A 16 9.42 -9.80 -21.84
CA ALA A 16 9.30 -10.56 -20.61
C ALA A 16 8.13 -9.91 -19.90
N CYS A 17 7.04 -10.66 -19.78
CA CYS A 17 5.89 -10.33 -18.96
C CYS A 17 6.39 -9.58 -17.74
N GLN A 18 5.86 -8.38 -17.50
CA GLN A 18 6.02 -7.67 -16.24
C GLN A 18 5.57 -8.66 -15.17
N GLN A 19 6.50 -9.44 -14.63
CA GLN A 19 6.28 -10.22 -13.44
C GLN A 19 6.02 -9.14 -12.41
N GLU A 20 4.75 -8.91 -12.13
CA GLU A 20 4.25 -7.92 -11.18
C GLU A 20 5.19 -8.00 -9.98
N ALA A 21 6.01 -6.95 -9.82
CA ALA A 21 6.99 -6.95 -8.75
C ALA A 21 6.21 -7.24 -7.46
N PRO A 22 6.68 -8.17 -6.61
CA PRO A 22 5.90 -8.60 -5.46
C PRO A 22 5.51 -7.35 -4.66
N VAL A 23 4.21 -7.09 -4.57
CA VAL A 23 3.67 -5.92 -3.88
C VAL A 23 4.14 -5.99 -2.44
N GLN A 24 5.07 -5.10 -2.08
CA GLN A 24 5.53 -4.98 -0.70
C GLN A 24 4.44 -4.27 0.09
N VAL A 25 3.68 -5.03 0.88
CA VAL A 25 2.68 -4.49 1.79
C VAL A 25 3.39 -3.97 3.05
N PRO A 26 3.28 -2.68 3.38
CA PRO A 26 3.86 -2.12 4.59
C PRO A 26 3.26 -2.75 5.84
N THR A 27 4.09 -2.84 6.88
CA THR A 27 3.64 -3.23 8.21
C THR A 27 2.72 -2.17 8.81
N THR A 28 1.88 -2.57 9.76
CA THR A 28 1.02 -1.63 10.51
C THR A 28 1.83 -0.51 11.15
N GLN A 29 3.04 -0.80 11.65
CA GLN A 29 3.89 0.20 12.31
C GLN A 29 4.44 1.24 11.32
N GLU A 30 4.83 0.83 10.11
CA GLU A 30 5.27 1.76 9.06
C GLU A 30 4.13 2.68 8.62
N LEU A 31 2.92 2.12 8.45
CA LEU A 31 1.72 2.89 8.09
C LEU A 31 1.34 3.88 9.20
N MET A 32 1.44 3.48 10.47
CA MET A 32 1.18 4.38 11.59
C MET A 32 2.26 5.48 11.75
N ALA A 33 3.49 5.20 11.32
CA ALA A 33 4.59 6.15 11.41
C ALA A 33 4.52 7.25 10.33
N ASP A 34 3.91 6.96 9.18
CA ASP A 34 3.76 7.89 8.06
C ASP A 34 2.28 8.05 7.63
N PRO A 35 1.62 9.15 8.02
CA PRO A 35 0.22 9.43 7.66
C PRO A 35 -0.03 9.52 6.15
N ASN A 36 0.96 9.97 5.36
CA ASN A 36 0.81 10.04 3.91
C ASN A 36 0.83 8.63 3.31
N LEU A 37 1.75 7.79 3.78
CA LEU A 37 1.80 6.38 3.38
C LEU A 37 0.50 5.66 3.73
N LEU A 38 -0.06 5.89 4.93
CA LEU A 38 -1.36 5.33 5.30
C LEU A 38 -2.47 5.79 4.35
N THR A 39 -2.55 7.09 4.06
CA THR A 39 -3.56 7.66 3.16
C THR A 39 -3.47 7.05 1.75
N ASP A 40 -2.26 6.90 1.22
CA ASP A 40 -2.01 6.29 -0.09
C ASP A 40 -2.48 4.83 -0.13
N TRP A 41 -2.22 4.08 0.94
CA TRP A 41 -2.64 2.69 1.05
C TRP A 41 -4.15 2.55 1.28
N GLU A 42 -4.77 3.45 2.05
CA GLU A 42 -6.23 3.53 2.16
C GLU A 42 -6.87 3.79 0.80
N HIS A 43 -6.32 4.71 0.00
CA HIS A 43 -6.80 4.96 -1.36
C HIS A 43 -6.66 3.73 -2.25
N LYS A 44 -5.48 3.07 -2.25
CA LYS A 44 -5.27 1.82 -3.00
C LYS A 44 -6.27 0.73 -2.62
N CYS A 45 -6.62 0.62 -1.33
CA CYS A 45 -7.57 -0.35 -0.83
C CYS A 45 -9.03 -0.02 -1.10
N ASN A 46 -9.42 1.25 -1.02
CA ASN A 46 -10.82 1.64 -1.10
C ASN A 46 -11.27 1.91 -2.54
N GLU A 47 -10.42 2.56 -3.34
CA GLU A 47 -10.78 3.09 -4.67
C GLU A 47 -9.77 2.75 -5.77
N GLY A 48 -8.53 2.40 -5.39
CA GLY A 48 -7.43 2.16 -6.32
C GLY A 48 -7.15 0.68 -6.61
N GLU A 49 -5.86 0.35 -6.64
CA GLU A 49 -5.29 -0.92 -7.12
C GLU A 49 -5.91 -2.19 -6.53
N PHE A 50 -6.35 -2.17 -5.27
CA PHE A 50 -6.91 -3.33 -4.58
C PHE A 50 -8.43 -3.24 -4.39
N ALA A 51 -9.07 -2.15 -4.81
CA ALA A 51 -10.48 -1.91 -4.59
C ALA A 51 -11.38 -2.95 -5.26
N HIS A 52 -11.01 -3.34 -6.48
CA HIS A 52 -11.72 -4.31 -7.32
C HIS A 52 -11.41 -5.78 -7.02
N LEU A 53 -10.48 -6.07 -6.10
CA LEU A 53 -10.09 -7.45 -5.81
C LEU A 53 -11.19 -8.18 -5.02
N PRO A 54 -11.31 -9.51 -5.19
CA PRO A 54 -12.12 -10.35 -4.32
C PRO A 54 -11.75 -10.17 -2.83
N ALA A 55 -12.71 -10.37 -1.93
CA ALA A 55 -12.55 -10.04 -0.51
C ALA A 55 -11.34 -10.71 0.16
N ASP A 56 -11.07 -11.97 -0.16
CA ASP A 56 -9.94 -12.75 0.35
C ASP A 56 -8.59 -12.17 -0.12
N GLN A 57 -8.48 -11.83 -1.41
CA GLN A 57 -7.27 -11.23 -1.96
C GLN A 57 -7.08 -9.81 -1.46
N LYS A 58 -8.15 -9.02 -1.43
CA LYS A 58 -8.15 -7.66 -0.88
C LYS A 58 -7.69 -7.65 0.58
N GLN A 59 -8.15 -8.61 1.38
CA GLN A 59 -7.71 -8.74 2.77
C GLN A 59 -6.19 -8.98 2.86
N ASN A 60 -5.61 -9.80 1.99
CA ASN A 60 -4.16 -10.06 2.01
C ASN A 60 -3.32 -8.80 1.78
N PHE A 61 -3.78 -7.85 0.94
CA PHE A 61 -3.07 -6.61 0.66
C PHE A 61 -3.41 -5.47 1.63
N CYS A 62 -4.64 -5.43 2.13
CA CYS A 62 -5.17 -4.27 2.86
C CYS A 62 -5.27 -4.47 4.38
N PHE A 63 -5.00 -5.66 4.90
CA PHE A 63 -5.18 -5.96 6.33
C PHE A 63 -4.39 -5.00 7.24
N THR A 64 -3.10 -4.79 6.98
CA THR A 64 -2.25 -3.92 7.82
C THR A 64 -2.69 -2.45 7.75
N THR A 65 -3.22 -2.03 6.60
CA THR A 65 -3.81 -0.70 6.39
C THR A 65 -5.05 -0.50 7.25
N PHE A 66 -5.98 -1.46 7.22
CA PHE A 66 -7.19 -1.38 8.05
C PHE A 66 -6.88 -1.41 9.55
N GLU A 67 -5.89 -2.21 9.97
CA GLU A 67 -5.46 -2.22 11.36
C GLU A 67 -4.83 -0.86 11.77
N ALA A 68 -3.97 -0.28 10.93
CA ALA A 68 -3.37 1.04 11.19
C ALA A 68 -4.44 2.15 11.30
N ALA A 69 -5.41 2.16 10.37
CA ALA A 69 -6.52 3.09 10.39
C ALA A 69 -7.36 2.97 11.67
N ARG A 70 -7.67 1.74 12.11
CA ARG A 70 -8.42 1.47 13.35
C ARG A 70 -7.67 1.96 14.58
N VAL A 71 -6.37 1.72 14.67
CA VAL A 71 -5.55 2.18 15.79
C VAL A 71 -5.50 3.71 15.84
N ASN A 72 -5.31 4.37 14.69
CA ASN A 72 -5.32 5.83 14.61
C ASN A 72 -6.68 6.42 15.02
N ALA A 73 -7.78 5.84 14.56
CA ALA A 73 -9.13 6.25 14.96
C ALA A 73 -9.35 6.09 16.48
N ALA A 74 -8.91 4.98 17.06
CA ALA A 74 -9.00 4.74 18.50
C ALA A 74 -8.17 5.75 19.30
N LYS A 75 -6.96 6.08 18.85
CA LYS A 75 -6.11 7.11 19.46
C LYS A 75 -6.78 8.47 19.43
N ALA A 76 -7.28 8.89 18.28
CA ALA A 76 -7.98 10.17 18.12
C ALA A 76 -9.23 10.25 19.01
N ALA A 77 -10.00 9.17 19.11
CA ALA A 77 -11.16 9.09 20.01
C ALA A 77 -10.74 9.21 21.50
N GLY A 78 -9.64 8.58 21.89
CA GLY A 78 -9.06 8.71 23.23
C GLY A 78 -8.63 10.14 23.55
N GLU A 79 -7.91 10.80 22.64
CA GLU A 79 -7.49 12.20 22.78
C GLU A 79 -8.68 13.15 22.88
N ALA A 80 -9.70 12.95 22.05
CA ALA A 80 -10.94 13.72 22.10
C ALA A 80 -11.66 13.55 23.44
N SER A 81 -11.69 12.32 23.97
CA SER A 81 -12.28 12.02 25.29
C SER A 81 -11.53 12.74 26.40
N VAL A 82 -10.20 12.67 26.42
CA VAL A 82 -9.36 13.38 27.41
C VAL A 82 -9.60 14.89 27.34
N LYS A 83 -9.68 15.48 26.14
CA LYS A 83 -9.99 16.90 25.97
C LYS A 83 -11.37 17.26 26.52
N ALA A 84 -12.38 16.43 26.24
CA ALA A 84 -13.74 16.66 26.70
C ALA A 84 -13.86 16.61 28.24
N PHE A 85 -13.16 15.68 28.90
CA PHE A 85 -13.20 15.54 30.36
C PHE A 85 -12.21 16.47 31.09
N GLY A 86 -10.99 16.65 30.58
CA GLY A 86 -9.94 17.47 31.20
C GLY A 86 -10.06 18.97 30.96
N GLY A 87 -10.79 19.39 29.91
CA GLY A 87 -11.09 20.80 29.64
C GLY A 87 -12.14 21.42 30.58
N ASN A 88 -12.79 20.63 31.43
CA ASN A 88 -13.85 21.06 32.35
C ASN A 88 -13.35 21.32 33.78
N THR A 89 -12.05 21.53 33.96
CA THR A 89 -11.44 21.96 35.22
C THR A 89 -11.16 23.46 35.16
N GLN A 90 -12.22 24.27 35.27
CA GLN A 90 -12.16 25.67 35.71
C GLN A 90 -13.24 25.91 36.76
#